data_AF-A0A226ES98-F1
#
_entry.id   AF-A0A226ES98-F1
#
_cell.length_a   1.000
_cell.length_b   1.000
_cell.length_c   1.000
_cell.angle_alpha   90.00
_cell.angle_beta   90.00
_cell.angle_gamma   90.00
#
_symmetry.space_group_name_H-M   'P 1'
#
loop_
_entity.id
_entity.type
_entity.pdbx_description
1 polymer ?
#
loop_
_entity_poly.entity_id
_entity_poly.type
_entity_poly.pdbx_seq_one_letter_code
_entity_poly.pdbx_strand_id
1 'polypeptide(L)'
;MSPQVSPLLSPNSSPPLDDNLLSEIFDSISNENNGEEDISPILPIVTSPAASYPHSLKVFSISLLNRHKRDHIRFHQCPEGMEPLITELISAWGGRLHLPKSVTDSFEYQLNWKAWSEFRTDANAVCARSLLVSIFSKLAKHGWNFAIGMELAKTEKGKDVLFFEKGEEDDPEAHIICMNFPKQDRIKVIGAPPLVINKMAQSIKTTWPWGLQQGAPSYCKSFEFKLKGFPWLGELLRERKCIMMGMILDQLREQGYKSYASVKITKKEKEMPTLFFRKVTNVFK
;
A
#
# COMPACT_ATOMS: atom_id res chain seq x y z
N MET A 1 41.93 30.21 9.54
CA MET A 1 41.41 28.86 9.87
C MET A 1 39.96 28.82 9.43
N SER A 2 39.71 28.30 8.23
CA SER A 2 38.38 28.20 7.64
C SER A 2 37.72 26.87 8.05
N PRO A 3 36.42 26.83 8.39
CA PRO A 3 35.75 25.57 8.70
C PRO A 3 35.43 24.82 7.40
N GLN A 4 35.76 23.53 7.37
CA GLN A 4 35.45 22.64 6.25
C GLN A 4 33.94 22.37 6.18
N VAL A 5 33.38 22.57 4.99
CA VAL A 5 32.01 22.20 4.61
C VAL A 5 32.02 20.75 4.14
N SER A 6 31.26 19.88 4.81
CA SER A 6 31.04 18.51 4.35
C SER A 6 30.12 18.49 3.11
N PRO A 7 30.32 17.59 2.13
CA PRO A 7 29.53 17.59 0.91
C PRO A 7 28.11 17.05 1.12
N LEU A 8 27.16 17.68 0.43
CA LEU A 8 25.76 17.28 0.30
C LEU A 8 25.65 15.85 -0.28
N LEU A 9 24.96 14.96 0.43
CA LEU A 9 24.51 13.67 -0.07
C LEU A 9 23.40 13.88 -1.12
N SER A 10 23.55 13.19 -2.25
CA SER A 10 22.64 13.20 -3.39
C SER A 10 21.27 12.57 -3.06
N PRO A 11 20.15 13.11 -3.57
CA PRO A 11 18.82 12.55 -3.35
C PRO A 11 18.44 11.68 -4.56
N ASN A 12 18.93 10.44 -4.65
CA ASN A 12 18.32 9.41 -5.51
C ASN A 12 19.05 8.06 -5.35
N SER A 13 18.76 7.39 -4.24
CA SER A 13 18.78 5.92 -4.19
C SER A 13 17.82 5.51 -3.08
N SER A 14 16.75 4.80 -3.42
CA SER A 14 16.01 4.05 -2.41
C SER A 14 16.95 2.94 -1.93
N PRO A 15 17.43 2.94 -0.68
CA PRO A 15 18.17 1.78 -0.20
C PRO A 15 17.24 0.56 -0.18
N PRO A 16 17.74 -0.64 -0.49
CA PRO A 16 17.03 -1.88 -0.24
C PRO A 16 16.68 -1.94 1.25
N LEU A 17 15.56 -2.60 1.57
CA LEU A 17 15.18 -2.85 2.97
C LEU A 17 16.30 -3.64 3.65
N ASP A 18 16.53 -3.33 4.93
CA ASP A 18 17.53 -3.97 5.79
C ASP A 18 17.39 -5.50 5.75
N ASP A 19 18.42 -6.21 5.27
CA ASP A 19 18.45 -7.67 5.16
C ASP A 19 18.19 -8.37 6.50
N ASN A 20 18.52 -7.72 7.62
CA ASN A 20 18.25 -8.24 8.97
C ASN A 20 16.75 -8.27 9.30
N LEU A 21 15.95 -7.38 8.68
CA LEU A 21 14.51 -7.36 8.89
C LEU A 21 13.83 -8.48 8.09
N LEU A 22 14.37 -8.83 6.91
CA LEU A 22 13.91 -9.98 6.15
C LEU A 22 14.19 -11.27 6.91
N SER A 23 15.38 -11.43 7.51
CA SER A 23 15.72 -12.62 8.29
C SER A 23 14.85 -12.78 9.55
N GLU A 24 14.58 -11.71 10.30
CA GLU A 24 13.67 -11.78 11.47
C GLU A 24 12.23 -12.16 11.09
N ILE A 25 11.76 -11.70 9.92
CA ILE A 25 10.47 -12.12 9.36
C ILE A 25 10.51 -13.61 8.95
N PHE A 26 11.62 -14.09 8.38
CA PHE A 26 11.77 -15.50 7.97
C PHE A 26 11.90 -16.46 9.15
N ASP A 27 12.59 -16.10 10.23
CA ASP A 27 12.77 -16.97 11.40
C ASP A 27 11.46 -17.19 12.18
N SER A 28 10.57 -16.20 12.17
CA SER A 28 9.24 -16.31 12.78
C SER A 28 8.28 -17.25 12.02
N ILE A 29 8.59 -17.61 10.76
CA ILE A 29 7.74 -18.43 9.88
C ILE A 29 7.91 -19.94 10.12
N SER A 30 9.04 -20.36 10.67
CA SER A 30 9.42 -21.77 10.81
C SER A 30 8.61 -22.55 11.88
N ASN A 31 7.81 -21.87 12.71
CA ASN A 31 7.20 -22.46 13.91
C ASN A 31 5.68 -22.71 13.85
N GLU A 32 4.99 -22.48 12.72
CA GLU A 32 3.53 -22.65 12.64
C GLU A 32 3.10 -23.56 11.47
N ASN A 33 3.23 -24.88 11.65
CA ASN A 33 2.57 -25.87 10.79
C ASN A 33 1.80 -26.87 11.67
N ASN A 34 0.47 -26.73 11.72
CA ASN A 34 -0.52 -27.81 11.88
C ASN A 34 -1.93 -27.20 11.76
N GLY A 35 -2.75 -27.69 10.82
CA GLY A 35 -4.16 -27.31 10.74
C GLY A 35 -4.81 -27.53 9.38
N GLU A 36 -5.80 -28.44 9.40
CA GLU A 36 -6.59 -29.11 8.36
C GLU A 36 -7.02 -28.32 7.12
N GLU A 37 -7.20 -29.07 6.03
CA GLU A 37 -7.55 -28.63 4.68
C GLU A 37 -9.08 -28.56 4.50
N ASP A 38 -9.58 -27.39 4.13
CA ASP A 38 -10.97 -27.21 3.69
C ASP A 38 -11.02 -27.30 2.15
N ILE A 39 -11.52 -28.43 1.64
CA ILE A 39 -11.53 -28.79 0.22
C ILE A 39 -12.85 -28.29 -0.40
N SER A 40 -12.88 -27.02 -0.81
CA SER A 40 -13.91 -26.56 -1.74
C SER A 40 -13.60 -27.06 -3.17
N PRO A 41 -14.60 -27.51 -3.95
CA PRO A 41 -14.35 -28.07 -5.28
C PRO A 41 -13.80 -27.02 -6.25
N ILE A 42 -12.68 -27.34 -6.89
CA ILE A 42 -12.08 -26.55 -7.97
C ILE A 42 -13.00 -26.67 -9.18
N LEU A 43 -13.73 -25.60 -9.51
CA LEU A 43 -14.46 -25.53 -10.78
C LEU A 43 -13.45 -25.60 -11.95
N PRO A 44 -13.79 -26.29 -13.05
CA PRO A 44 -12.90 -26.41 -14.20
C PRO A 44 -12.54 -25.04 -14.75
N ILE A 45 -11.25 -24.85 -15.08
CA ILE A 45 -10.75 -23.67 -15.76
C ILE A 45 -11.42 -23.64 -17.14
N VAL A 46 -12.46 -22.82 -17.31
CA VAL A 46 -13.00 -22.51 -18.62
C VAL A 46 -11.92 -21.77 -19.38
N THR A 47 -11.25 -22.45 -20.31
CA THR A 47 -10.38 -21.80 -21.29
C THR A 47 -11.28 -21.02 -22.23
N SER A 48 -11.62 -19.79 -21.84
CA SER A 48 -12.26 -18.85 -22.75
C SER A 48 -11.32 -18.63 -23.93
N PRO A 49 -11.80 -18.61 -25.18
CA PRO A 49 -10.97 -18.20 -26.31
C PRO A 49 -10.34 -16.84 -25.96
N ALA A 50 -9.06 -16.67 -26.32
CA ALA A 50 -8.34 -15.41 -26.14
C ALA A 50 -9.18 -14.29 -26.75
N ALA A 51 -9.85 -13.50 -25.90
CA ALA A 51 -10.68 -12.41 -26.37
C ALA A 51 -9.77 -11.45 -27.13
N SER A 52 -10.09 -11.19 -28.40
CA SER A 52 -9.38 -10.20 -29.20
C SER A 52 -9.75 -8.82 -28.69
N TYR A 53 -9.07 -8.35 -27.65
CA TYR A 53 -9.27 -7.00 -27.14
C TYR A 53 -8.81 -5.97 -28.16
N PRO A 54 -9.51 -4.82 -28.28
CA PRO A 54 -9.08 -3.73 -29.14
C PRO A 54 -7.64 -3.30 -28.80
N HIS A 55 -6.91 -2.85 -29.83
CA HIS A 55 -5.55 -2.34 -29.72
C HIS A 55 -5.45 -1.27 -28.60
N SER A 56 -4.46 -1.45 -27.72
CA SER A 56 -4.13 -0.69 -26.50
C SER A 56 -5.29 -0.40 -25.54
N LEU A 57 -5.53 -1.32 -24.61
CA LEU A 57 -6.39 -1.06 -23.46
C LEU A 57 -5.87 0.13 -22.66
N LYS A 58 -6.77 1.06 -22.34
CA LYS A 58 -6.47 2.24 -21.50
C LYS A 58 -6.63 1.95 -20.01
N VAL A 59 -7.09 0.76 -19.64
CA VAL A 59 -7.34 0.36 -18.25
C VAL A 59 -6.81 -1.06 -18.03
N PHE A 60 -6.18 -1.30 -16.88
CA PHE A 60 -5.83 -2.63 -16.40
C PHE A 60 -6.16 -2.76 -14.91
N SER A 61 -6.07 -3.97 -14.35
CA SER A 61 -6.38 -4.17 -12.93
C SER A 61 -5.42 -5.07 -12.17
N ILE A 62 -5.42 -4.92 -10.85
CA ILE A 62 -4.63 -5.70 -9.90
C ILE A 62 -5.56 -6.30 -8.86
N SER A 63 -5.48 -7.62 -8.66
CA SER A 63 -6.19 -8.32 -7.59
C SER A 63 -5.23 -8.77 -6.49
N LEU A 64 -5.61 -8.51 -5.24
CA LEU A 64 -4.89 -8.96 -4.05
C LEU A 64 -5.50 -10.25 -3.52
N LEU A 65 -4.85 -11.38 -3.78
CA LEU A 65 -5.44 -12.71 -3.56
C LEU A 65 -4.84 -13.36 -2.32
N ASN A 66 -5.69 -13.97 -1.49
CA ASN A 66 -5.26 -14.89 -0.43
C ASN A 66 -5.95 -16.23 -0.69
N ARG A 67 -5.17 -17.24 -1.10
CA ARG A 67 -5.66 -18.59 -1.48
C ARG A 67 -4.79 -19.64 -0.81
N HIS A 68 -5.39 -20.61 -0.13
CA HIS A 68 -4.68 -21.70 0.56
C HIS A 68 -3.52 -21.21 1.46
N LYS A 69 -3.80 -20.23 2.33
CA LYS A 69 -2.82 -19.60 3.24
C LYS A 69 -1.63 -18.91 2.55
N ARG A 70 -1.68 -18.71 1.23
CA ARG A 70 -0.65 -18.04 0.42
C ARG A 70 -1.20 -16.74 -0.18
N ASP A 71 -0.39 -15.69 -0.11
CA ASP A 71 -0.72 -14.38 -0.64
C ASP A 71 -0.15 -14.20 -2.05
N HIS A 72 -0.96 -13.67 -2.95
CA HIS A 72 -0.60 -13.46 -4.34
C HIS A 72 -1.06 -12.07 -4.82
N ILE A 73 -0.39 -11.58 -5.86
CA ILE A 73 -0.78 -10.38 -6.61
C ILE A 73 -0.97 -10.79 -8.06
N ARG A 74 -2.18 -10.62 -8.57
CA ARG A 74 -2.50 -10.90 -9.97
C ARG A 74 -2.71 -9.60 -10.73
N PHE A 75 -2.07 -9.47 -11.88
CA PHE A 75 -2.23 -8.37 -12.82
C PHE A 75 -3.04 -8.87 -14.01
N HIS A 76 -4.14 -8.21 -14.33
CA HIS A 76 -5.01 -8.54 -15.46
C HIS A 76 -4.85 -7.48 -16.54
N GLN A 77 -4.67 -7.92 -17.79
CA GLN A 77 -4.53 -7.05 -18.96
C GLN A 77 -3.39 -6.04 -18.78
N CYS A 78 -2.32 -6.46 -18.12
CA CYS A 78 -1.19 -5.58 -17.82
C CYS A 78 -0.60 -5.02 -19.14
N PRO A 79 -0.37 -3.71 -19.21
CA PRO A 79 0.18 -3.05 -20.38
C PRO A 79 1.54 -3.62 -20.79
N GLU A 80 1.81 -3.58 -22.09
CA GLU A 80 3.12 -3.98 -22.64
C GLU A 80 4.25 -3.13 -22.04
N GLY A 81 5.40 -3.75 -21.76
CA GLY A 81 6.55 -3.09 -21.13
C GLY A 81 6.47 -2.93 -19.61
N MET A 82 5.29 -3.03 -18.99
CA MET A 82 5.16 -2.91 -17.53
C MET A 82 5.55 -4.19 -16.77
N GLU A 83 5.33 -5.37 -17.36
CA GLU A 83 5.58 -6.67 -16.72
C GLU A 83 7.03 -6.84 -16.22
N PRO A 84 8.09 -6.52 -16.99
CA PRO A 84 9.47 -6.62 -16.50
C PRO A 84 9.72 -5.70 -15.29
N LEU A 85 9.21 -4.47 -15.33
CA LEU A 85 9.38 -3.46 -14.26
C LEU A 85 8.66 -3.87 -12.97
N ILE A 86 7.48 -4.47 -13.11
CA ILE A 86 6.70 -5.02 -11.99
C ILE A 86 7.38 -6.27 -11.45
N THR A 87 7.92 -7.13 -12.32
CA THR A 87 8.64 -8.34 -11.94
C THR A 87 9.85 -8.00 -11.09
N GLU A 88 10.70 -7.07 -11.56
CA GLU A 88 11.86 -6.58 -10.82
C GLU A 88 11.44 -6.06 -9.44
N LEU A 89 10.41 -5.19 -9.41
CA LEU A 89 9.90 -4.59 -8.19
C LEU A 89 9.40 -5.66 -7.21
N ILE A 90 8.49 -6.53 -7.61
CA ILE A 90 7.87 -7.51 -6.70
C ILE A 90 8.89 -8.56 -6.24
N SER A 91 9.87 -8.91 -7.08
CA SER A 91 10.95 -9.82 -6.71
C SER A 91 11.81 -9.27 -5.59
N ALA A 92 12.08 -7.95 -5.58
CA ALA A 92 12.80 -7.28 -4.50
C ALA A 92 12.05 -7.32 -3.14
N TRP A 93 10.75 -7.67 -3.14
CA TRP A 93 9.94 -7.85 -1.94
C TRP A 93 9.67 -9.34 -1.62
N GLY A 94 10.46 -10.26 -2.19
CA GLY A 94 10.32 -11.70 -1.97
C GLY A 94 9.16 -12.35 -2.73
N GLY A 95 8.59 -11.66 -3.72
CA GLY A 95 7.61 -12.24 -4.63
C GLY A 95 8.28 -13.07 -5.73
N ARG A 96 7.63 -14.15 -6.14
CA ARG A 96 8.07 -15.00 -7.25
C ARG A 96 6.96 -15.15 -8.28
N LEU A 97 7.32 -15.15 -9.56
CA LEU A 97 6.34 -15.43 -10.62
C LEU A 97 5.75 -16.83 -10.41
N HIS A 98 4.43 -16.90 -10.30
CA HIS A 98 3.68 -18.13 -10.04
C HIS A 98 2.90 -18.60 -11.26
N LEU A 99 2.20 -17.67 -11.94
CA LEU A 99 1.48 -17.94 -13.17
C LEU A 99 1.93 -16.94 -14.25
N PRO A 100 2.58 -17.40 -15.33
CA PRO A 100 3.02 -16.53 -16.42
C PRO A 100 1.85 -16.16 -17.34
N LYS A 101 2.00 -15.03 -18.05
CA LYS A 101 1.03 -14.51 -19.03
C LYS A 101 0.75 -15.45 -20.21
N SER A 102 1.59 -16.45 -20.46
CA SER A 102 1.38 -17.42 -21.56
C SER A 102 0.12 -18.29 -21.38
N VAL A 103 -0.44 -18.35 -20.18
CA VAL A 103 -1.62 -19.19 -19.86
C VAL A 103 -2.92 -18.37 -19.82
N THR A 104 -2.84 -17.07 -19.53
CA THR A 104 -4.00 -16.17 -19.41
C THR A 104 -3.57 -14.75 -19.77
N ASP A 105 -4.49 -13.84 -20.12
CA ASP A 105 -4.16 -12.39 -20.23
C ASP A 105 -3.87 -11.73 -18.85
N SER A 106 -3.45 -12.53 -17.89
CA SER A 106 -3.03 -12.15 -16.56
C SER A 106 -1.75 -12.88 -16.18
N PHE A 107 -0.97 -12.28 -15.30
CA PHE A 107 0.13 -12.97 -14.62
C PHE A 107 0.03 -12.77 -13.12
N GLU A 108 0.63 -13.67 -12.37
CA GLU A 108 0.50 -13.70 -10.93
C GLU A 108 1.83 -13.95 -10.25
N TYR A 109 2.10 -13.19 -9.19
CA TYR A 109 3.20 -13.43 -8.27
C TYR A 109 2.67 -14.01 -6.97
N GLN A 110 3.37 -15.01 -6.45
CA GLN A 110 3.21 -15.47 -5.08
C GLN A 110 4.19 -14.74 -4.17
N LEU A 111 3.71 -14.22 -3.04
CA LEU A 111 4.55 -13.69 -1.97
C LEU A 111 4.92 -14.82 -1.00
N ASN A 112 6.14 -14.80 -0.48
CA ASN A 112 6.63 -15.76 0.52
C ASN A 112 6.28 -15.38 1.98
N TRP A 113 5.46 -14.34 2.18
CA TRP A 113 4.98 -13.87 3.48
C TRP A 113 3.49 -13.51 3.45
N LYS A 114 2.89 -13.34 4.64
CA LYS A 114 1.45 -13.08 4.83
C LYS A 114 1.11 -11.59 4.64
N ALA A 115 1.04 -11.09 3.40
CA ALA A 115 0.74 -9.70 3.07
C ALA A 115 -0.72 -9.27 3.30
N TRP A 116 -1.68 -10.12 2.93
CA TRP A 116 -3.11 -9.79 2.87
C TRP A 116 -3.96 -10.62 3.83
N SER A 117 -3.33 -11.50 4.62
CA SER A 117 -3.98 -12.31 5.64
C SER A 117 -4.57 -11.43 6.77
N GLU A 118 -5.70 -11.87 7.33
CA GLU A 118 -6.26 -11.26 8.55
C GLU A 118 -5.38 -11.50 9.79
N PHE A 119 -4.58 -12.58 9.77
CA PHE A 119 -3.65 -13.00 10.84
C PHE A 119 -2.21 -12.53 10.62
N ARG A 120 -1.99 -11.51 9.79
CA ARG A 120 -0.65 -10.98 9.55
C ARG A 120 -0.13 -10.20 10.76
N THR A 121 1.19 -10.23 10.96
CA THR A 121 1.89 -9.39 11.95
C THR A 121 1.81 -7.90 11.57
N ASP A 122 2.10 -7.00 12.52
CA ASP A 122 2.18 -5.56 12.20
C ASP A 122 3.25 -5.29 11.14
N ALA A 123 4.43 -5.91 11.26
CA ALA A 123 5.51 -5.80 10.27
C ALA A 123 5.03 -6.17 8.86
N ASN A 124 4.38 -7.34 8.69
CA ASN A 124 3.81 -7.74 7.40
C ASN A 124 2.74 -6.76 6.92
N ALA A 125 1.90 -6.23 7.81
CA ALA A 125 0.88 -5.25 7.45
C ALA A 125 1.46 -3.92 6.94
N VAL A 126 2.61 -3.50 7.47
CA VAL A 126 3.34 -2.30 7.01
C VAL A 126 4.04 -2.58 5.68
N CYS A 127 4.72 -3.71 5.56
CA CYS A 127 5.46 -4.03 4.34
C CYS A 127 4.51 -4.35 3.17
N ALA A 128 3.31 -4.91 3.41
CA ALA A 128 2.22 -5.00 2.42
C ALA A 128 1.83 -3.64 1.83
N ARG A 129 1.67 -2.63 2.68
CA ARG A 129 1.34 -1.27 2.24
C ARG A 129 2.52 -0.59 1.56
N SER A 130 3.73 -0.85 2.03
CA SER A 130 4.96 -0.33 1.43
C SER A 130 5.21 -0.91 0.03
N LEU A 131 4.88 -2.19 -0.18
CA LEU A 131 4.84 -2.82 -1.50
C LEU A 131 3.81 -2.13 -2.40
N LEU A 132 2.58 -1.88 -1.92
CA LEU A 132 1.58 -1.16 -2.70
C LEU A 132 1.99 0.29 -3.00
N VAL A 133 2.60 1.01 -2.06
CA VAL A 133 3.18 2.33 -2.31
C VAL A 133 4.22 2.26 -3.42
N SER A 134 5.07 1.23 -3.42
CA SER A 134 6.10 1.03 -4.45
C SER A 134 5.49 0.71 -5.81
N ILE A 135 4.51 -0.20 -5.87
CA ILE A 135 3.77 -0.54 -7.08
C ILE A 135 3.07 0.71 -7.62
N PHE A 136 2.31 1.43 -6.81
CA PHE A 136 1.57 2.61 -7.26
C PHE A 136 2.52 3.70 -7.75
N SER A 137 3.66 3.90 -7.07
CA SER A 137 4.66 4.89 -7.49
C SER A 137 5.27 4.50 -8.83
N LYS A 138 5.63 3.22 -9.01
CA LYS A 138 6.17 2.72 -10.29
C LYS A 138 5.14 2.89 -11.41
N LEU A 139 3.89 2.54 -11.18
CA LEU A 139 2.80 2.73 -12.15
C LEU A 139 2.63 4.20 -12.53
N ALA A 140 2.52 5.10 -11.55
CA ALA A 140 2.36 6.52 -11.78
C ALA A 140 3.55 7.12 -12.56
N LYS A 141 4.78 6.64 -12.30
CA LYS A 141 5.97 7.05 -13.05
C LYS A 141 5.91 6.71 -14.55
N HIS A 142 5.19 5.66 -14.89
CA HIS A 142 4.96 5.22 -16.28
C HIS A 142 3.56 5.63 -16.79
N GLY A 143 3.00 6.69 -16.20
CA GLY A 143 1.75 7.29 -16.64
C GLY A 143 0.53 6.42 -16.37
N TRP A 144 0.59 5.46 -15.43
CA TRP A 144 -0.56 4.65 -15.02
C TRP A 144 -1.09 5.13 -13.67
N ASN A 145 -2.28 5.71 -13.69
CA ASN A 145 -2.90 6.36 -12.54
C ASN A 145 -3.98 5.47 -11.93
N PHE A 146 -4.12 5.53 -10.61
CA PHE A 146 -5.19 4.82 -9.90
C PHE A 146 -6.53 5.42 -10.30
N ALA A 147 -7.42 4.59 -10.83
CA ALA A 147 -8.77 4.98 -11.21
C ALA A 147 -9.73 4.74 -10.04
N ILE A 148 -9.81 3.49 -9.57
CA ILE A 148 -10.73 3.09 -8.51
C ILE A 148 -10.31 1.77 -7.85
N GLY A 149 -10.64 1.63 -6.57
CA GLY A 149 -10.64 0.36 -5.85
C GLY A 149 -12.08 -0.05 -5.64
N MET A 150 -12.44 -1.27 -6.06
CA MET A 150 -13.80 -1.77 -5.86
C MET A 150 -13.82 -3.24 -5.50
N GLU A 151 -14.76 -3.60 -4.62
CA GLU A 151 -15.03 -4.97 -4.26
C GLU A 151 -15.94 -5.61 -5.34
N LEU A 152 -15.38 -6.53 -6.13
CA LEU A 152 -16.10 -7.16 -7.25
C LEU A 152 -17.00 -8.34 -6.85
N ALA A 153 -17.00 -8.73 -5.58
CA ALA A 153 -17.86 -9.80 -5.07
C ALA A 153 -18.46 -9.33 -3.75
N LYS A 154 -19.79 -9.43 -3.59
CA LYS A 154 -20.46 -9.08 -2.32
C LYS A 154 -20.12 -10.10 -1.25
N THR A 155 -18.99 -9.91 -0.59
CA THR A 155 -18.55 -10.77 0.51
C THR A 155 -18.41 -9.91 1.75
N GLU A 156 -18.75 -10.42 2.92
CA GLU A 156 -18.60 -9.62 4.16
C GLU A 156 -17.15 -9.18 4.42
N LYS A 157 -16.19 -9.84 3.76
CA LYS A 157 -14.76 -9.64 3.90
C LYS A 157 -14.05 -9.46 2.55
N GLY A 158 -14.63 -8.73 1.61
CA GLY A 158 -13.99 -8.55 0.31
C GLY A 158 -12.84 -7.57 0.35
N LYS A 159 -11.90 -7.79 -0.58
CA LYS A 159 -10.78 -6.88 -0.84
C LYS A 159 -11.08 -6.12 -2.13
N ASP A 160 -10.52 -4.93 -2.24
CA ASP A 160 -10.65 -4.18 -3.48
C ASP A 160 -9.81 -4.82 -4.59
N VAL A 161 -10.40 -4.89 -5.78
CA VAL A 161 -9.67 -4.98 -7.04
C VAL A 161 -9.32 -3.55 -7.44
N LEU A 162 -8.06 -3.34 -7.79
CA LEU A 162 -7.49 -2.02 -8.04
C LEU A 162 -7.41 -1.79 -9.54
N PHE A 163 -8.10 -0.77 -10.04
CA PHE A 163 -8.10 -0.41 -11.45
C PHE A 163 -7.20 0.79 -11.68
N PHE A 164 -6.48 0.74 -12.79
CA PHE A 164 -5.56 1.79 -13.21
C PHE A 164 -5.86 2.19 -14.64
N GLU A 165 -5.78 3.48 -14.92
CA GLU A 165 -5.99 4.06 -16.25
C GLU A 165 -4.72 4.72 -16.78
N LYS A 166 -4.55 4.71 -18.10
CA LYS A 166 -3.45 5.41 -18.76
C LYS A 166 -3.71 6.92 -18.70
N GLY A 167 -2.81 7.64 -18.03
CA GLY A 167 -2.71 9.09 -18.06
C GLY A 167 -2.07 9.60 -19.34
N GLU A 168 -2.12 10.92 -19.53
CA GLU A 168 -1.61 11.60 -20.71
C GLU A 168 -0.07 11.53 -20.81
N GLU A 169 0.61 11.63 -19.67
CA GLU A 169 2.07 11.70 -19.59
C GLU A 169 2.63 10.82 -18.47
N ASP A 170 3.88 10.40 -18.65
CA ASP A 170 4.69 9.78 -17.60
C ASP A 170 5.09 10.85 -16.56
N ASP A 171 5.13 10.48 -15.27
CA ASP A 171 5.50 11.38 -14.18
C ASP A 171 6.70 10.81 -13.41
N PRO A 172 7.94 11.01 -13.88
CA PRO A 172 9.14 10.46 -13.24
C PRO A 172 9.29 10.82 -11.75
N GLU A 173 8.70 11.95 -11.35
CA GLU A 173 8.70 12.51 -10.00
C GLU A 173 7.52 12.03 -9.14
N ALA A 174 6.68 11.13 -9.67
CA ALA A 174 5.54 10.58 -8.94
C ALA A 174 6.02 9.94 -7.63
N HIS A 175 5.50 10.49 -6.53
CA HIS A 175 5.81 10.05 -5.19
C HIS A 175 4.52 9.80 -4.42
N ILE A 176 4.37 8.58 -3.91
CA ILE A 176 3.19 8.15 -3.18
C ILE A 176 3.56 7.85 -1.74
N ILE A 177 2.67 8.25 -0.84
CA ILE A 177 2.72 7.91 0.58
C ILE A 177 1.40 7.27 0.96
N CYS A 178 1.36 6.55 2.07
CA CYS A 178 0.08 6.07 2.59
C CYS A 178 -0.06 6.28 4.09
N MET A 179 -1.31 6.29 4.54
CA MET A 179 -1.73 6.38 5.93
C MET A 179 -2.72 5.25 6.23
N ASN A 180 -2.54 4.59 7.37
CA ASN A 180 -3.44 3.56 7.86
C ASN A 180 -3.60 3.62 9.38
N PHE A 181 -4.55 2.82 9.88
CA PHE A 181 -5.01 2.89 11.27
C PHE A 181 -5.03 1.48 11.89
N PRO A 182 -3.84 0.95 12.28
CA PRO A 182 -3.69 -0.48 12.58
C PRO A 182 -4.32 -0.94 13.91
N LYS A 183 -4.59 0.00 14.83
CA LYS A 183 -5.19 -0.23 16.15
C LYS A 183 -6.19 0.88 16.45
N GLN A 184 -6.88 0.79 17.58
CA GLN A 184 -7.92 1.74 18.03
C GLN A 184 -7.39 3.15 18.35
N ASP A 185 -6.07 3.30 18.48
CA ASP A 185 -5.39 4.50 18.95
C ASP A 185 -4.12 4.83 18.15
N ARG A 186 -3.98 4.28 16.94
CA ARG A 186 -2.78 4.44 16.10
C ARG A 186 -3.08 5.06 14.74
N ILE A 187 -2.22 5.97 14.30
CA ILE A 187 -2.09 6.36 12.89
C ILE A 187 -0.68 5.96 12.48
N LYS A 188 -0.54 5.26 11.35
CA LYS A 188 0.76 4.94 10.78
C LYS A 188 0.86 5.51 9.39
N VAL A 189 2.02 6.08 9.07
CA VAL A 189 2.30 6.74 7.79
C VAL A 189 3.54 6.10 7.18
N ILE A 190 3.51 5.83 5.87
CA ILE A 190 4.58 5.14 5.15
C ILE A 190 5.09 6.03 4.02
N GLY A 191 6.42 6.17 3.93
CA GLY A 191 7.08 6.90 2.83
C GLY A 191 6.99 8.43 2.91
N ALA A 192 6.43 8.98 3.99
CA ALA A 192 6.31 10.41 4.17
C ALA A 192 7.63 11.04 4.64
N PRO A 193 8.01 12.22 4.11
CA PRO A 193 9.20 12.93 4.57
C PRO A 193 9.01 13.47 6.00
N PRO A 194 10.09 13.71 6.76
CA PRO A 194 10.02 14.16 8.15
C PRO A 194 9.18 15.42 8.36
N LEU A 195 9.20 16.35 7.42
CA LEU A 195 8.39 17.57 7.47
C LEU A 195 6.89 17.26 7.50
N VAL A 196 6.42 16.33 6.66
CA VAL A 196 5.01 15.89 6.62
C VAL A 196 4.63 15.22 7.95
N ILE A 197 5.49 14.35 8.47
CA ILE A 197 5.30 13.70 9.78
C ILE A 197 5.13 14.76 10.88
N ASN A 198 5.98 15.78 10.91
CA ASN A 198 5.90 16.85 11.90
C ASN A 198 4.60 17.67 11.78
N LYS A 199 4.17 18.01 10.57
CA LYS A 199 2.91 18.74 10.33
C LYS A 199 1.68 17.93 10.76
N MET A 200 1.67 16.63 10.45
CA MET A 200 0.63 15.72 10.95
C MET A 200 0.62 15.64 12.47
N ALA A 201 1.79 15.57 13.11
CA ALA A 201 1.88 15.53 14.57
C ALA A 201 1.27 16.78 15.22
N GLN A 202 1.48 17.96 14.64
CA GLN A 202 0.87 19.20 15.11
C GLN A 202 -0.64 19.22 14.90
N SER A 203 -1.12 18.72 13.77
CA SER A 203 -2.56 18.57 13.52
C SER A 203 -3.23 17.72 14.59
N ILE A 204 -2.62 16.58 14.95
CA ILE A 204 -3.16 15.70 15.99
C ILE A 204 -3.13 16.38 17.36
N LYS A 205 -2.00 17.00 17.74
CA LYS A 205 -1.86 17.68 19.04
C LYS A 205 -2.86 18.82 19.24
N THR A 206 -3.20 19.54 18.17
CA THR A 206 -4.08 20.71 18.22
C THR A 206 -5.56 20.36 18.18
N THR A 207 -5.93 19.26 17.52
CA THR A 207 -7.34 18.92 17.25
C THR A 207 -7.87 17.77 18.10
N TRP A 208 -7.01 16.82 18.49
CA TRP A 208 -7.43 15.70 19.33
C TRP A 208 -7.41 16.10 20.80
N PRO A 209 -8.53 16.01 21.55
CA PRO A 209 -8.63 16.56 22.90
C PRO A 209 -7.57 16.08 23.90
N TRP A 210 -7.12 14.83 23.74
CA TRP A 210 -6.08 14.27 24.60
C TRP A 210 -4.68 14.29 23.96
N GLY A 211 -4.58 14.71 22.70
CA GLY A 211 -3.33 14.85 21.95
C GLY A 211 -2.57 13.53 21.71
N LEU A 212 -1.29 13.69 21.38
CA LEU A 212 -0.36 12.58 21.14
C LEU A 212 0.17 12.01 22.45
N GLN A 213 0.24 10.68 22.52
CA GLN A 213 0.93 9.95 23.58
C GLN A 213 2.38 9.66 23.19
N GLN A 214 2.61 9.23 21.94
CA GLN A 214 3.94 8.87 21.44
C GLN A 214 4.00 9.05 19.92
N GLY A 215 5.20 9.29 19.39
CA GLY A 215 5.51 9.15 17.97
C GLY A 215 6.88 8.51 17.82
N ALA A 216 7.00 7.50 16.94
CA ALA A 216 8.26 6.83 16.70
C ALA A 216 8.37 6.32 15.25
N PRO A 217 9.59 6.28 14.68
CA PRO A 217 9.86 5.49 13.49
C PRO A 217 9.48 4.02 13.72
N SER A 218 9.09 3.36 12.63
CA SER A 218 8.69 1.95 12.60
C SER A 218 9.22 1.31 11.31
N TYR A 219 8.98 0.01 11.15
CA TYR A 219 9.49 -0.81 10.05
C TYR A 219 9.17 -0.23 8.67
N CYS A 220 9.91 -0.64 7.64
CA CYS A 220 9.59 -0.31 6.24
C CYS A 220 9.41 1.21 5.99
N LYS A 221 10.28 2.06 6.59
CA LYS A 221 10.27 3.53 6.51
C LYS A 221 8.90 4.14 6.88
N SER A 222 8.29 3.60 7.92
CA SER A 222 7.03 4.10 8.45
C SER A 222 7.24 4.90 9.74
N PHE A 223 6.26 5.73 10.07
CA PHE A 223 6.19 6.45 11.34
C PHE A 223 4.83 6.19 11.97
N GLU A 224 4.84 5.82 13.25
CA GLU A 224 3.62 5.52 14.00
C GLU A 224 3.37 6.60 15.05
N PHE A 225 2.16 7.15 15.02
CA PHE A 225 1.60 8.00 16.07
C PHE A 225 0.70 7.17 16.98
N LYS A 226 0.97 7.21 18.29
CA LYS A 226 0.05 6.78 19.34
C LYS A 226 -0.69 7.98 19.89
N LEU A 227 -2.01 7.94 19.80
CA LEU A 227 -2.90 8.95 20.36
C LEU A 227 -3.32 8.53 21.77
N LYS A 228 -3.59 9.50 22.66
CA LYS A 228 -4.23 9.21 23.95
C LYS A 228 -5.71 8.88 23.72
N GLY A 229 -6.24 7.88 24.42
CA GLY A 229 -7.61 7.39 24.21
C GLY A 229 -7.74 6.48 22.97
N PHE A 230 -8.97 6.26 22.48
CA PHE A 230 -9.27 5.30 21.41
C PHE A 230 -10.07 5.95 20.26
N PRO A 231 -9.48 6.90 19.51
CA PRO A 231 -10.18 7.64 18.46
C PRO A 231 -10.87 6.77 17.41
N TRP A 232 -10.35 5.58 17.11
CA TRP A 232 -10.88 4.72 16.05
C TRP A 232 -11.89 3.68 16.56
N LEU A 233 -12.21 3.70 17.86
CA LEU A 233 -13.20 2.82 18.46
C LEU A 233 -14.55 3.54 18.57
N GLY A 234 -15.60 2.96 17.99
CA GLY A 234 -16.98 3.43 18.10
C GLY A 234 -17.24 4.82 17.50
N GLU A 235 -18.38 5.40 17.87
CA GLU A 235 -18.91 6.62 17.24
C GLU A 235 -18.71 7.91 18.05
N LEU A 236 -18.25 7.78 19.30
CA LEU A 236 -18.03 8.94 20.17
C LEU A 236 -17.01 9.91 19.59
N LEU A 237 -17.22 11.21 19.81
CA LEU A 237 -16.34 12.29 19.35
C LEU A 237 -16.18 12.34 17.82
N ARG A 238 -17.21 11.94 17.07
CA ARG A 238 -17.25 11.98 15.61
C ARG A 238 -16.80 13.33 15.05
N GLU A 239 -17.27 14.43 15.61
CA GLU A 239 -16.92 15.79 15.19
C GLU A 239 -15.42 16.05 15.38
N ARG A 240 -14.84 15.60 16.49
CA ARG A 240 -13.39 15.74 16.74
C ARG A 240 -12.56 14.86 15.80
N LYS A 241 -13.04 13.66 15.47
CA LYS A 241 -12.39 12.80 14.45
C LYS A 241 -12.41 13.48 13.09
N CYS A 242 -13.54 14.07 12.69
CA CYS A 242 -13.69 14.81 11.45
C CYS A 242 -12.76 16.02 11.39
N ILE A 243 -12.71 16.84 12.45
CA ILE A 243 -11.82 18.01 12.53
C ILE A 243 -10.36 17.58 12.47
N MET A 244 -9.97 16.55 13.23
CA MET A 244 -8.59 16.04 13.23
C MET A 244 -8.19 15.52 11.85
N MET A 245 -9.01 14.69 11.22
CA MET A 245 -8.74 14.18 9.88
C MET A 245 -8.73 15.31 8.85
N GLY A 246 -9.64 16.28 8.94
CA GLY A 246 -9.66 17.47 8.09
C GLY A 246 -8.36 18.26 8.18
N MET A 247 -7.87 18.53 9.38
CA MET A 247 -6.61 19.24 9.60
C MET A 247 -5.39 18.46 9.10
N ILE A 248 -5.38 17.13 9.29
CA ILE A 248 -4.33 16.27 8.74
C ILE A 248 -4.31 16.34 7.20
N LEU A 249 -5.48 16.25 6.56
CA LEU A 249 -5.62 16.32 5.10
C LEU A 249 -5.24 17.70 4.55
N ASP A 250 -5.60 18.76 5.26
CA ASP A 250 -5.23 20.14 4.94
C ASP A 250 -3.71 20.32 4.99
N GLN A 251 -3.06 19.87 6.06
CA GLN A 251 -1.60 19.91 6.16
C GLN A 251 -0.91 19.05 5.09
N LEU A 252 -1.46 17.88 4.74
CA LEU A 252 -0.93 17.10 3.61
C LEU A 252 -1.01 17.90 2.30
N ARG A 253 -2.13 18.60 2.07
CA ARG A 253 -2.34 19.43 0.89
C ARG A 253 -1.38 20.61 0.83
N GLU A 254 -1.12 21.28 1.95
CA GLU A 254 -0.10 22.33 2.05
C GLU A 254 1.31 21.82 1.70
N GLN A 255 1.59 20.55 1.98
CA GLN A 255 2.85 19.88 1.61
C GLN A 255 2.83 19.29 0.19
N GLY A 256 1.82 19.62 -0.61
CA GLY A 256 1.69 19.17 -2.00
C GLY A 256 1.18 17.74 -2.16
N TYR A 257 0.54 17.13 -1.15
CA TYR A 257 -0.04 15.79 -1.26
C TYR A 257 -1.56 15.87 -1.44
N LYS A 258 -2.07 15.18 -2.46
CA LYS A 258 -3.51 15.02 -2.72
C LYS A 258 -3.93 13.58 -2.46
N SER A 259 -5.16 13.38 -1.97
CA SER A 259 -5.77 12.05 -1.89
C SER A 259 -5.71 11.37 -3.26
N TYR A 260 -5.18 10.15 -3.28
CA TYR A 260 -4.95 9.36 -4.48
C TYR A 260 -5.82 8.10 -4.51
N ALA A 261 -5.90 7.38 -3.39
CA ALA A 261 -6.73 6.18 -3.29
C ALA A 261 -7.20 5.95 -1.84
N SER A 262 -8.31 5.24 -1.69
CA SER A 262 -8.77 4.65 -0.42
C SER A 262 -9.03 3.18 -0.68
N VAL A 263 -8.22 2.29 -0.09
CA VAL A 263 -8.19 0.88 -0.48
C VAL A 263 -8.36 -0.04 0.73
N LYS A 264 -9.28 -0.99 0.62
CA LYS A 264 -9.41 -2.16 1.51
C LYS A 264 -8.49 -3.28 1.03
N ILE A 265 -7.37 -3.42 1.73
CA ILE A 265 -6.30 -4.36 1.37
C ILE A 265 -6.57 -5.76 1.94
N THR A 266 -7.31 -5.87 3.06
CA THR A 266 -7.50 -7.15 3.76
C THR A 266 -8.93 -7.41 4.22
N LYS A 267 -9.12 -8.66 4.64
CA LYS A 267 -10.38 -9.24 5.15
C LYS A 267 -10.62 -8.98 6.64
N LYS A 268 -9.71 -8.25 7.30
CA LYS A 268 -9.77 -8.05 8.75
C LYS A 268 -10.99 -7.20 9.12
N GLU A 269 -11.83 -7.73 10.00
CA GLU A 269 -13.04 -7.04 10.46
C GLU A 269 -12.68 -5.68 11.07
N LYS A 270 -13.48 -4.65 10.75
CA LYS A 270 -13.32 -3.27 11.25
C LYS A 270 -11.96 -2.62 10.93
N GLU A 271 -11.18 -3.17 9.98
CA GLU A 271 -10.01 -2.47 9.46
C GLU A 271 -10.48 -1.27 8.62
N MET A 272 -10.02 -0.08 9.01
CA MET A 272 -10.26 1.13 8.21
C MET A 272 -9.45 1.08 6.90
N PRO A 273 -9.95 1.67 5.82
CA PRO A 273 -9.24 1.67 4.55
C PRO A 273 -7.87 2.34 4.68
N THR A 274 -6.94 1.91 3.84
CA THR A 274 -5.63 2.57 3.71
C THR A 274 -5.77 3.71 2.73
N LEU A 275 -5.40 4.91 3.18
CA LEU A 275 -5.44 6.12 2.39
C LEU A 275 -4.09 6.31 1.72
N PHE A 276 -4.07 6.46 0.40
CA PHE A 276 -2.87 6.78 -0.37
C PHE A 276 -2.94 8.23 -0.82
N PHE A 277 -1.79 8.89 -0.83
CA PHE A 277 -1.65 10.27 -1.26
C PHE A 277 -0.52 10.38 -2.28
N ARG A 278 -0.74 11.16 -3.33
CA ARG A 278 0.24 11.43 -4.37
C ARG A 278 0.73 12.86 -4.23
N LYS A 279 2.04 13.05 -4.33
CA LYS A 279 2.65 14.38 -4.44
C LYS A 279 2.26 14.99 -5.79
N VAL A 280 1.75 16.20 -5.77
CA VAL A 280 1.36 16.99 -6.95
C VAL A 280 2.20 18.26 -6.96
N THR A 281 2.82 18.57 -8.10
CA THR A 281 3.68 19.75 -8.29
C THR A 281 2.88 21.03 -8.49
N ASN A 282 1.70 20.92 -9.11
CA ASN A 282 0.75 22.02 -9.28
C ASN A 282 -0.45 21.79 -8.36
N VAL A 283 -0.36 22.28 -7.12
CA VAL A 283 -1.55 22.46 -6.29
C VAL A 283 -2.35 23.57 -6.95
N PHE A 284 -3.59 23.27 -7.38
CA PHE A 284 -4.54 24.25 -7.92
C PHE A 284 -4.43 25.58 -7.14
N LYS A 285 -3.94 26.62 -7.81
CA LYS A 285 -4.03 28.01 -7.34
C LYS A 285 -5.49 28.45 -7.40
#